data_AF-A0A1V2RRL3-F1
#
_entry.id   AF-A0A1V2RRL3-F1
#
_cell.length_a   1.000
_cell.length_b   1.000
_cell.length_c   1.000
_cell.angle_alpha   90.00
_cell.angle_beta   90.00
_cell.angle_gamma   90.00
#
_symmetry.space_group_name_H-M   'P 1'
#
loop_
_entity.id
_entity.type
_entity.pdbx_description
1 polymer ?
#
loop_
_entity_poly.entity_id
_entity_poly.type
_entity_poly.pdbx_seq_one_letter_code
_entity_poly.pdbx_strand_id
1 'polypeptide(L)'
;MHSAGTATGALVVDTTAAELEAVSAVKVGGALHLHELTLERGLDLDAFVTFSSGAAVWGSGILAAYGAANAALDALVARRRAAGLAGTSVAWGLWGGGGMGAGEAGEQLSSYGLRPMAAERGIQGLAQALDDGEDQLVVADIDWDRFLPTYTVFRPSPLLSTVPEAIRANAAEAENEQEAETSIEAAALRKRLAAAPSPLERETILLDVVREHAAAVLGHTGAAAVQPDTTFLEQGFNSLSAVELRNRLARVTGLRLTGPMMLDHPTPTATAAHLRELFATDQAGEGGTDQPAPRFLLPAAPQADGPPAGPPDPRAAASSSLTALYLRAHSSGRGADAMRMITGLGAFRPSFTSPEELAGIPPLVPLTRGPEGPTLICLPSFGGTADAQEFVRLAHGFRGKRQILAVTVPGYIPGEPLAAGPDALLDLYAGTVLGSPEAAADAGPFVLVGYSSGGVTAHALAARLAERGRPPAALVLLDTFTPDRAGVSDEVISELPAAVLANNVGADGIGGDDWLIACGHYYDFDWRAHLPHAAGLPTLLIRHADGDDGAADFVQVPWAYSGDVTPVAVPGDHFSMIGSRAETTALAVESWLATRFTATQDRDDD
;
A
#
# COMPACT_ATOMS: atom_id res chain seq x y z
N MET A 1 -2.71 7.93 -42.01
CA MET A 1 -2.14 8.31 -40.69
C MET A 1 -3.21 9.02 -39.89
N HIS A 2 -3.42 8.61 -38.64
CA HIS A 2 -4.34 9.24 -37.70
C HIS A 2 -3.52 9.93 -36.60
N SER A 3 -3.42 11.26 -36.68
CA SER A 3 -2.66 12.12 -35.75
C SER A 3 -3.53 13.09 -34.96
N ALA A 4 -4.86 12.97 -35.06
CA ALA A 4 -5.78 13.81 -34.32
C ALA A 4 -5.70 13.51 -32.81
N GLY A 5 -5.83 14.55 -32.00
CA GLY A 5 -5.83 14.41 -30.56
C GLY A 5 -6.09 15.71 -29.84
N THR A 6 -6.78 15.60 -28.73
CA THR A 6 -6.93 16.64 -27.72
C THR A 6 -6.57 16.02 -26.37
N ALA A 7 -6.07 16.84 -25.46
CA ALA A 7 -5.75 16.41 -24.10
C ALA A 7 -6.41 17.38 -23.13
N THR A 8 -7.12 16.82 -22.15
CA THR A 8 -7.66 17.55 -21.01
C THR A 8 -7.04 16.96 -19.76
N GLY A 9 -6.54 17.82 -18.88
CA GLY A 9 -5.85 17.41 -17.66
C GLY A 9 -6.82 17.18 -16.51
N ALA A 10 -6.92 15.95 -16.00
CA ALA A 10 -7.67 15.60 -14.79
C ALA A 10 -7.05 14.35 -14.14
N LEU A 11 -7.12 14.29 -12.81
CA LEU A 11 -6.83 13.04 -12.07
C LEU A 11 -7.85 11.97 -12.46
N VAL A 12 -7.51 10.69 -12.29
CA VAL A 12 -8.43 9.58 -12.58
C VAL A 12 -9.74 9.73 -11.80
N VAL A 13 -9.67 10.09 -10.53
CA VAL A 13 -10.85 10.24 -9.64
C VAL A 13 -11.73 11.44 -9.99
N ASP A 14 -11.17 12.42 -10.69
CA ASP A 14 -11.86 13.66 -11.09
C ASP A 14 -12.30 13.63 -12.56
N THR A 15 -11.91 12.60 -13.32
CA THR A 15 -12.19 12.52 -14.75
C THR A 15 -13.68 12.24 -14.97
N THR A 16 -14.36 13.16 -15.65
CA THR A 16 -15.79 13.03 -15.95
C THR A 16 -16.04 12.20 -17.21
N ALA A 17 -17.24 11.63 -17.33
CA ALA A 17 -17.66 10.93 -18.54
C ALA A 17 -17.62 11.83 -19.79
N ALA A 18 -17.94 13.12 -19.64
CA ALA A 18 -17.92 14.09 -20.72
C ALA A 18 -16.49 14.38 -21.23
N GLU A 19 -15.51 14.46 -20.33
CA GLU A 19 -14.09 14.61 -20.71
C GLU A 19 -13.56 13.36 -21.41
N LEU A 20 -13.91 12.18 -20.90
CA LEU A 20 -13.56 10.91 -21.55
C LEU A 20 -14.16 10.82 -22.95
N GLU A 21 -15.44 11.18 -23.11
CA GLU A 21 -16.12 11.21 -24.40
C GLU A 21 -15.45 12.19 -25.37
N ALA A 22 -15.17 13.42 -24.93
CA ALA A 22 -14.57 14.45 -25.77
C ALA A 22 -13.20 14.03 -26.31
N VAL A 23 -12.34 13.45 -25.46
CA VAL A 23 -11.02 12.96 -25.87
C VAL A 23 -11.13 11.73 -26.78
N SER A 24 -12.03 10.79 -26.43
CA SER A 24 -12.23 9.55 -27.18
C SER A 24 -12.86 9.79 -28.55
N ALA A 25 -13.77 10.75 -28.69
CA ALA A 25 -14.40 11.08 -29.97
C ALA A 25 -13.36 11.50 -31.03
N VAL A 26 -12.37 12.30 -30.61
CA VAL A 26 -11.30 12.78 -31.52
C VAL A 26 -10.32 11.66 -31.87
N LYS A 27 -9.82 10.93 -30.86
CA LYS A 27 -8.83 9.87 -31.07
C LYS A 27 -9.46 8.57 -31.54
N VAL A 28 -10.21 7.92 -30.67
CA VAL A 28 -10.76 6.58 -30.91
C VAL A 28 -11.80 6.63 -32.03
N GLY A 29 -12.73 7.57 -31.97
CA GLY A 29 -13.77 7.74 -32.99
C GLY A 29 -13.18 8.00 -34.38
N GLY A 30 -12.20 8.90 -34.49
CA GLY A 30 -11.54 9.17 -35.77
C GLY A 30 -10.76 7.96 -36.33
N ALA A 31 -10.09 7.20 -35.46
CA ALA A 31 -9.33 6.03 -35.89
C ALA A 31 -10.23 4.85 -36.30
N LEU A 32 -11.34 4.63 -35.59
CA LEU A 32 -12.34 3.61 -35.92
C LEU A 32 -13.00 3.89 -37.27
N HIS A 33 -13.46 5.11 -37.50
CA HIS A 33 -14.02 5.49 -38.80
C HIS A 33 -13.00 5.29 -39.93
N LEU A 34 -11.74 5.65 -39.72
CA LEU A 34 -10.70 5.43 -40.71
C LEU A 34 -10.50 3.93 -40.98
N HIS A 35 -10.48 3.10 -39.94
CA HIS A 35 -10.39 1.65 -40.09
C HIS A 35 -11.58 1.07 -40.86
N GLU A 36 -12.81 1.40 -40.47
CA GLU A 36 -14.04 0.91 -41.11
C GLU A 36 -14.11 1.31 -42.59
N LEU A 37 -13.86 2.58 -42.91
CA LEU A 37 -13.86 3.07 -44.29
C LEU A 37 -12.81 2.37 -45.16
N THR A 38 -11.63 2.03 -44.61
CA THR A 38 -10.61 1.29 -45.37
C THR A 38 -11.07 -0.12 -45.73
N LEU A 39 -11.82 -0.78 -44.84
CA LEU A 39 -12.39 -2.10 -45.09
C LEU A 39 -13.55 -2.04 -46.08
N GLU A 40 -14.50 -1.12 -45.87
CA GLU A 40 -15.67 -0.96 -46.74
C GLU A 40 -15.30 -0.64 -48.19
N ARG A 41 -14.20 0.09 -48.38
CA ARG A 41 -13.70 0.47 -49.71
C ARG A 41 -12.72 -0.54 -50.29
N GLY A 42 -12.37 -1.60 -49.55
CA GLY A 42 -11.40 -2.60 -49.99
C GLY A 42 -10.02 -2.03 -50.29
N LEU A 43 -9.58 -1.04 -49.50
CA LEU A 43 -8.27 -0.40 -49.69
C LEU A 43 -7.16 -1.29 -49.15
N ASP A 44 -6.25 -1.69 -50.02
CA ASP A 44 -4.98 -2.28 -49.64
C ASP A 44 -3.99 -1.15 -49.34
N LEU A 45 -3.66 -0.96 -48.06
CA LEU A 45 -2.83 0.15 -47.60
C LEU A 45 -1.40 -0.32 -47.38
N ASP A 46 -0.44 0.41 -47.93
CA ASP A 46 0.98 0.22 -47.61
C ASP A 46 1.26 0.50 -46.11
N ALA A 47 0.53 1.44 -45.51
CA ALA A 47 0.64 1.77 -44.09
C ALA A 47 -0.66 2.31 -43.48
N PHE A 48 -0.95 1.90 -42.24
CA PHE A 48 -1.98 2.49 -41.39
C PHE A 48 -1.33 2.87 -40.05
N VAL A 49 -1.09 4.16 -39.84
CA VAL A 49 -0.34 4.65 -38.67
C VAL A 49 -1.25 5.39 -37.71
N THR A 50 -1.22 5.04 -36.42
CA THR A 50 -1.85 5.79 -35.32
C THR A 50 -0.81 6.47 -34.43
N PHE A 51 -1.07 7.73 -34.08
CA PHE A 51 -0.25 8.48 -33.13
C PHE A 51 -0.80 8.26 -31.72
N SER A 52 -0.23 7.27 -31.04
CA SER A 52 -0.45 7.00 -29.62
C SER A 52 0.47 7.89 -28.77
N SER A 53 0.52 7.65 -27.46
CA SER A 53 1.34 8.40 -26.51
C SER A 53 1.96 7.47 -25.48
N GLY A 54 3.14 7.84 -24.97
CA GLY A 54 3.73 7.18 -23.80
C GLY A 54 2.80 7.13 -22.57
N ALA A 55 1.83 8.05 -22.47
CA ALA A 55 0.79 8.01 -21.45
C ALA A 55 -0.11 6.75 -21.52
N ALA A 56 -0.22 6.08 -22.66
CA ALA A 56 -0.89 4.78 -22.78
C ALA A 56 -0.03 3.61 -22.29
N VAL A 57 1.29 3.79 -22.25
CA VAL A 57 2.26 2.74 -21.93
C VAL A 57 2.64 2.75 -20.45
N TRP A 58 3.08 3.91 -19.95
CA TRP A 58 3.48 4.06 -18.54
C TRP A 58 2.51 4.90 -17.71
N GLY A 59 1.42 5.39 -18.29
CA GLY A 59 0.42 6.17 -17.57
C GLY A 59 0.80 7.65 -17.36
N SER A 60 -0.12 8.39 -16.75
CA SER A 60 0.07 9.78 -16.35
C SER A 60 -0.85 10.10 -15.18
N GLY A 61 -0.38 10.89 -14.21
CA GLY A 61 -1.17 11.28 -13.04
C GLY A 61 -2.37 12.18 -13.38
N ILE A 62 -2.28 12.97 -14.45
CA ILE A 62 -3.26 14.02 -14.79
C ILE A 62 -3.83 13.86 -16.20
N LEU A 63 -3.55 12.77 -16.92
CA LEU A 63 -4.01 12.58 -18.31
C LEU A 63 -4.77 11.25 -18.47
N ALA A 64 -5.68 10.95 -17.55
CA ALA A 64 -6.39 9.67 -17.49
C ALA A 64 -7.17 9.35 -18.78
N ALA A 65 -8.10 10.23 -19.18
CA ALA A 65 -8.89 10.08 -20.41
C ALA A 65 -8.01 9.98 -21.68
N TYR A 66 -6.92 10.75 -21.71
CA TYR A 66 -5.98 10.75 -22.82
C TYR A 66 -5.18 9.44 -22.89
N GLY A 67 -4.69 8.93 -21.76
CA GLY A 67 -4.03 7.63 -21.70
C GLY A 67 -4.93 6.51 -22.20
N ALA A 68 -6.18 6.47 -21.71
CA ALA A 68 -7.18 5.48 -22.13
C ALA A 68 -7.48 5.54 -23.64
N ALA A 69 -7.69 6.74 -24.19
CA ALA A 69 -7.97 6.91 -25.61
C ALA A 69 -6.79 6.47 -26.50
N ASN A 70 -5.54 6.71 -26.08
CA ASN A 70 -4.36 6.24 -26.81
C ASN A 70 -4.17 4.73 -26.69
N ALA A 71 -4.44 4.12 -25.54
CA ALA A 71 -4.43 2.67 -25.39
C ALA A 71 -5.45 1.97 -26.31
N ALA A 72 -6.61 2.61 -26.54
CA ALA A 72 -7.59 2.12 -27.52
C ALA A 72 -7.07 2.20 -28.98
N LEU A 73 -6.22 3.19 -29.32
CA LEU A 73 -5.54 3.23 -30.62
C LEU A 73 -4.55 2.07 -30.77
N ASP A 74 -3.78 1.79 -29.72
CA ASP A 74 -2.84 0.67 -29.68
C ASP A 74 -3.59 -0.66 -29.91
N ALA A 75 -4.71 -0.86 -29.20
CA ALA A 75 -5.57 -2.03 -29.37
C ALA A 75 -6.17 -2.14 -30.79
N LEU A 76 -6.56 -1.02 -31.41
CA LEU A 76 -7.06 -1.01 -32.79
C LEU A 76 -5.98 -1.50 -33.78
N VAL A 77 -4.73 -1.06 -33.61
CA VAL A 77 -3.62 -1.53 -34.45
C VAL A 77 -3.34 -3.01 -34.23
N ALA A 78 -3.31 -3.47 -32.98
CA ALA A 78 -3.15 -4.90 -32.67
C ALA A 78 -4.26 -5.73 -33.35
N ARG A 79 -5.51 -5.26 -33.33
CA ARG A 79 -6.64 -5.90 -34.04
C ARG A 79 -6.44 -5.93 -35.56
N ARG A 80 -5.93 -4.84 -36.15
CA ARG A 80 -5.64 -4.78 -37.60
C ARG A 80 -4.56 -5.78 -37.99
N ARG A 81 -3.46 -5.85 -37.22
CA ARG A 81 -2.34 -6.77 -37.48
C ARG A 81 -2.75 -8.23 -37.33
N ALA A 82 -3.56 -8.56 -36.31
CA ALA A 82 -4.15 -9.89 -36.17
C ALA A 82 -5.03 -10.31 -37.36
N ALA A 83 -5.61 -9.36 -38.09
CA ALA A 83 -6.37 -9.59 -39.31
C ALA A 83 -5.51 -9.58 -40.60
N GLY A 84 -4.18 -9.50 -40.48
CA GLY A 84 -3.27 -9.43 -41.62
C GLY A 84 -3.26 -8.08 -42.34
N LEU A 85 -3.81 -7.03 -41.73
CA LEU A 85 -3.87 -5.68 -42.31
C LEU A 85 -2.70 -4.83 -41.83
N ALA A 86 -2.27 -3.87 -42.65
CA ALA A 86 -1.30 -2.86 -42.24
C ALA A 86 -1.78 -2.11 -40.99
N GLY A 87 -0.84 -1.86 -40.06
CA GLY A 87 -1.10 -1.23 -38.77
C GLY A 87 0.20 -1.01 -37.99
N THR A 88 0.47 0.24 -37.64
CA THR A 88 1.59 0.63 -36.75
C THR A 88 1.09 1.67 -35.77
N SER A 89 1.23 1.42 -34.48
CA SER A 89 0.95 2.42 -33.44
C SER A 89 2.25 2.88 -32.82
N VAL A 90 2.48 4.19 -32.85
CA VAL A 90 3.66 4.80 -32.24
C VAL A 90 3.24 5.56 -31.00
N ALA A 91 3.66 5.07 -29.85
CA ALA A 91 3.50 5.74 -28.56
C ALA A 91 4.57 6.82 -28.41
N TRP A 92 4.20 8.06 -28.72
CA TRP A 92 5.14 9.17 -28.72
C TRP A 92 5.44 9.71 -27.32
N GLY A 93 6.71 10.01 -27.09
CA GLY A 93 7.16 10.92 -26.04
C GLY A 93 6.89 12.39 -26.39
N LEU A 94 7.52 13.31 -25.65
CA LEU A 94 7.34 14.74 -25.84
C LEU A 94 7.99 15.21 -27.16
N TRP A 95 7.22 15.86 -28.03
CA TRP A 95 7.75 16.48 -29.26
C TRP A 95 8.23 17.91 -29.01
N GLY A 96 9.38 18.28 -29.57
CA GLY A 96 9.87 19.66 -29.62
C GLY A 96 9.34 20.44 -30.83
N GLY A 97 9.48 21.76 -30.80
CA GLY A 97 9.16 22.64 -31.93
C GLY A 97 7.70 23.15 -32.01
N GLY A 98 6.85 22.86 -31.01
CA GLY A 98 5.47 23.37 -30.92
C GLY A 98 4.43 22.27 -30.65
N GLY A 99 3.13 22.62 -30.67
CA GLY A 99 2.02 21.67 -30.52
C GLY A 99 1.67 21.30 -29.07
N MET A 100 1.15 20.09 -28.82
CA MET A 100 0.72 19.63 -27.49
C MET A 100 1.85 19.54 -26.45
N GLY A 101 3.12 19.65 -26.88
CA GLY A 101 4.29 19.70 -26.00
C GLY A 101 4.79 21.10 -25.67
N ALA A 102 4.12 22.17 -26.14
CA ALA A 102 4.52 23.55 -25.90
C ALA A 102 3.91 24.12 -24.61
N GLY A 103 4.61 25.08 -23.97
CA GLY A 103 4.15 25.77 -22.77
C GLY A 103 4.43 25.02 -21.47
N GLU A 104 3.80 25.48 -20.38
CA GLU A 104 4.07 25.04 -19.00
C GLU A 104 3.95 23.51 -18.81
N ALA A 105 2.99 22.86 -19.48
CA ALA A 105 2.82 21.41 -19.40
C ALA A 105 4.03 20.63 -19.97
N GLY A 106 4.64 21.12 -21.05
CA GLY A 106 5.84 20.53 -21.64
C GLY A 106 7.09 20.76 -20.77
N GLU A 107 7.20 21.94 -20.17
CA GLU A 107 8.26 22.27 -19.21
C GLU A 107 8.16 21.39 -17.96
N GLN A 108 6.94 21.14 -17.47
CA GLN A 108 6.69 20.25 -16.35
C GLN A 108 7.06 18.80 -16.68
N LEU A 109 6.69 18.27 -17.85
CA LEU A 109 7.10 16.92 -18.28
C LEU A 109 8.63 16.81 -18.44
N SER A 110 9.27 17.87 -18.94
CA SER A 110 10.74 17.95 -19.01
C SER A 110 11.37 17.94 -17.62
N SER A 111 10.71 18.54 -16.62
CA SER A 111 11.14 18.51 -15.22
C SER A 111 11.02 17.11 -14.57
N TYR A 112 10.26 16.20 -15.20
CA TYR A 112 10.21 14.79 -14.83
C TYR A 112 11.11 13.92 -15.69
N GLY A 113 11.92 14.48 -16.58
CA GLY A 113 12.86 13.74 -17.42
C GLY A 113 12.33 13.29 -18.78
N LEU A 114 11.12 13.70 -19.19
CA LEU A 114 10.64 13.50 -20.56
C LEU A 114 11.12 14.65 -21.45
N ARG A 115 12.21 14.45 -22.19
CA ARG A 115 12.85 15.52 -22.97
C ARG A 115 12.08 15.78 -24.26
N PRO A 116 11.95 17.05 -24.70
CA PRO A 116 11.41 17.35 -26.02
C PRO A 116 12.31 16.79 -27.12
N MET A 117 11.79 15.85 -27.90
CA MET A 117 12.48 15.23 -29.03
C MET A 117 12.41 16.14 -30.26
N ALA A 118 13.55 16.37 -30.91
CA ALA A 118 13.61 17.09 -32.18
C ALA A 118 12.75 16.39 -33.26
N ALA A 119 11.98 17.17 -34.03
CA ALA A 119 11.02 16.62 -34.98
C ALA A 119 11.66 15.69 -36.02
N GLU A 120 12.88 16.01 -36.43
CA GLU A 120 13.67 15.22 -37.38
C GLU A 120 13.93 13.80 -36.83
N ARG A 121 14.22 13.67 -35.53
CA ARG A 121 14.43 12.37 -34.87
C ARG A 121 13.12 11.58 -34.78
N GLY A 122 12.02 12.24 -34.45
CA GLY A 122 10.71 11.59 -34.40
C GLY A 122 10.26 11.07 -35.78
N ILE A 123 10.47 11.87 -36.83
CA ILE A 123 10.18 11.46 -38.21
C ILE A 123 11.09 10.29 -38.63
N GLN A 124 12.37 10.32 -38.27
CA GLN A 124 13.29 9.21 -38.53
C GLN A 124 12.84 7.92 -37.82
N GLY A 125 12.42 8.00 -36.55
CA GLY A 125 11.88 6.86 -35.81
C GLY A 125 10.61 6.30 -36.44
N LEU A 126 9.72 7.15 -36.96
CA LEU A 126 8.55 6.70 -37.71
C LEU A 126 8.94 5.98 -39.00
N ALA A 127 9.88 6.52 -39.77
CA ALA A 127 10.33 5.89 -41.02
C ALA A 127 10.92 4.50 -40.74
N GLN A 128 11.77 4.40 -39.71
CA GLN A 128 12.34 3.12 -39.29
C GLN A 128 11.26 2.12 -38.85
N ALA A 129 10.28 2.55 -38.05
CA ALA A 129 9.19 1.66 -37.63
C ALA A 129 8.39 1.08 -38.81
N LEU A 130 8.21 1.88 -39.87
CA LEU A 130 7.52 1.44 -41.09
C LEU A 130 8.39 0.50 -41.92
N ASP A 131 9.69 0.80 -42.07
CA ASP A 131 10.63 -0.02 -42.82
C ASP A 131 10.85 -1.40 -42.16
N ASP A 132 10.95 -1.43 -40.83
CA ASP A 132 11.12 -2.65 -40.03
C ASP A 132 9.78 -3.42 -39.84
N GLY A 133 8.66 -2.82 -40.23
CA GLY A 133 7.34 -3.43 -40.17
C GLY A 133 6.80 -3.61 -38.75
N GLU A 134 7.17 -2.72 -37.84
CA GLU A 134 6.80 -2.77 -36.42
C GLU A 134 5.30 -2.52 -36.20
N ASP A 135 4.71 -3.30 -35.28
CA ASP A 135 3.28 -3.23 -34.94
C ASP A 135 3.02 -2.13 -33.91
N GLN A 136 3.79 -2.13 -32.82
CA GLN A 136 3.63 -1.24 -31.67
C GLN A 136 4.99 -0.93 -31.07
N LEU A 137 5.30 0.36 -30.94
CA LEU A 137 6.56 0.81 -30.34
C LEU A 137 6.42 2.15 -29.64
N VAL A 138 7.37 2.44 -28.76
CA VAL A 138 7.54 3.74 -28.11
C VAL A 138 8.70 4.47 -28.77
N VAL A 139 8.52 5.76 -29.04
CA VAL A 139 9.62 6.66 -29.43
C VAL A 139 9.62 7.88 -28.52
N ALA A 140 10.60 7.95 -27.63
CA ALA A 140 10.75 9.01 -26.64
C ALA A 140 12.22 9.32 -26.34
N ASP A 141 12.53 10.58 -26.04
CA ASP A 141 13.81 11.00 -25.49
C ASP A 141 13.65 11.14 -23.97
N ILE A 142 14.34 10.29 -23.20
CA ILE A 142 14.15 10.16 -21.75
C ILE A 142 15.47 10.41 -21.04
N ASP A 143 15.42 11.31 -20.07
CA ASP A 143 16.43 11.50 -19.03
C ASP A 143 16.21 10.48 -17.92
N TRP A 144 16.84 9.31 -18.03
CA TRP A 144 16.59 8.21 -17.09
C TRP A 144 17.00 8.54 -15.65
N ASP A 145 18.04 9.35 -15.47
CA ASP A 145 18.51 9.78 -14.13
C ASP A 145 17.48 10.66 -13.41
N ARG A 146 16.58 11.31 -14.17
CA ARG A 146 15.51 12.17 -13.63
C ARG A 146 14.14 11.50 -13.64
N PHE A 147 13.86 10.73 -14.68
CA PHE A 147 12.60 10.05 -14.88
C PHE A 147 12.43 8.88 -13.93
N LEU A 148 13.47 8.07 -13.73
CA LEU A 148 13.37 6.87 -12.89
C LEU A 148 13.01 7.21 -11.44
N PRO A 149 13.74 8.10 -10.72
CA PRO A 149 13.43 8.38 -9.30
C PRO A 149 12.06 9.02 -9.10
N THR A 150 11.61 9.83 -10.08
CA THR A 150 10.29 10.47 -10.05
C THR A 150 9.18 9.46 -10.30
N TYR A 151 9.33 8.61 -11.32
CA TYR A 151 8.31 7.66 -11.74
C TYR A 151 8.17 6.49 -10.77
N THR A 152 9.28 6.04 -10.17
CA THR A 152 9.29 4.93 -9.21
C THR A 152 9.25 5.37 -7.75
N VAL A 153 8.93 6.65 -7.48
CA VAL A 153 8.90 7.20 -6.11
C VAL A 153 7.95 6.43 -5.19
N PHE A 154 6.84 5.92 -5.74
CA PHE A 154 5.83 5.16 -4.99
C PHE A 154 5.96 3.65 -5.15
N ARG A 155 6.44 3.18 -6.30
CA ARG A 155 6.54 1.75 -6.62
C ARG A 155 7.60 1.49 -7.68
N PRO A 156 8.29 0.34 -7.63
CA PRO A 156 9.15 -0.08 -8.74
C PRO A 156 8.31 -0.28 -10.02
N SER A 157 8.95 -0.13 -11.18
CA SER A 157 8.31 -0.33 -12.49
C SER A 157 8.85 -1.58 -13.18
N PRO A 158 8.04 -2.65 -13.33
CA PRO A 158 8.42 -3.81 -14.12
C PRO A 158 8.77 -3.44 -15.57
N LEU A 159 8.03 -2.49 -16.15
CA LEU A 159 8.30 -1.97 -17.49
C LEU A 159 9.74 -1.44 -17.58
N LEU A 160 10.13 -0.55 -16.66
CA LEU A 160 11.46 0.07 -16.69
C LEU A 160 12.59 -0.90 -16.33
N SER A 161 12.28 -1.98 -15.60
CA SER A 161 13.26 -3.04 -15.28
C SER A 161 13.76 -3.81 -16.51
N THR A 162 13.10 -3.66 -17.65
CA THR A 162 13.50 -4.29 -18.92
C THR A 162 14.26 -3.34 -19.85
N VAL A 163 14.32 -2.05 -19.53
CA VAL A 163 14.93 -1.02 -20.38
C VAL A 163 16.42 -0.86 -20.01
N PRO A 164 17.38 -1.15 -20.91
CA PRO A 164 18.81 -1.11 -20.59
C PRO A 164 19.31 0.22 -20.02
N GLU A 165 18.83 1.33 -20.56
CA GLU A 165 19.16 2.68 -20.10
C GLU A 165 18.67 2.93 -18.67
N ALA A 166 17.45 2.49 -18.34
CA ALA A 166 16.88 2.61 -17.00
C ALA A 166 17.62 1.72 -15.98
N ILE A 167 18.02 0.51 -16.38
CA ILE A 167 18.83 -0.40 -15.55
C ILE A 167 20.18 0.25 -15.21
N ARG A 168 20.83 0.88 -16.19
CA ARG A 168 22.11 1.58 -15.98
C ARG A 168 21.97 2.77 -15.03
N ALA A 169 20.93 3.60 -15.20
CA ALA A 169 20.66 4.72 -14.31
C ALA A 169 20.45 4.26 -12.86
N ASN A 170 19.65 3.20 -12.65
CA ASN A 170 19.39 2.64 -11.33
C ASN A 170 20.65 2.05 -10.67
N ALA A 171 21.52 1.41 -11.44
CA ALA A 171 22.80 0.88 -10.93
C ALA A 171 23.75 2.01 -10.51
N ALA A 172 23.83 3.09 -11.30
CA ALA A 172 24.63 4.26 -10.97
C ALA A 172 24.11 4.99 -9.72
N GLU A 173 22.79 5.01 -9.50
CA GLU A 173 22.19 5.58 -8.29
C GLU A 173 22.53 4.74 -7.04
N ALA A 174 22.47 3.41 -7.14
CA ALA A 174 22.89 2.53 -6.05
C ALA A 174 24.39 2.68 -5.68
N GLU A 175 25.26 2.88 -6.66
CA GLU A 175 26.68 3.18 -6.42
C GLU A 175 26.86 4.52 -5.68
N ASN A 176 26.11 5.56 -6.05
CA ASN A 176 26.12 6.86 -5.37
C ASN A 176 25.57 6.79 -3.93
N GLU A 177 24.57 5.93 -3.67
CA GLU A 177 24.04 5.69 -2.32
C GLU A 177 25.08 5.02 -1.40
N GLN A 178 25.90 4.10 -1.95
CA GLN A 178 27.01 3.49 -1.22
C GLN A 178 28.12 4.50 -0.87
N GLU A 179 28.41 5.45 -1.76
CA GLU A 179 29.33 6.55 -1.50
C GLU A 179 28.76 7.56 -0.47
N ALA A 180 27.45 7.77 -0.46
CA ALA A 180 26.77 8.60 0.54
C ALA A 180 26.83 8.01 1.96
N GLU A 181 26.69 6.68 2.11
CA GLU A 181 26.86 5.95 3.39
C GLU A 181 28.27 6.18 3.99
N THR A 182 29.29 6.38 3.13
CA THR A 182 30.69 6.65 3.53
C THR A 182 31.07 8.14 3.55
N SER A 183 30.10 9.05 3.40
CA SER A 183 30.36 10.48 3.28
C SER A 183 30.90 11.12 4.57
N ILE A 184 31.83 12.06 4.41
CA ILE A 184 32.39 12.86 5.52
C ILE A 184 31.30 13.65 6.25
N GLU A 185 30.25 14.08 5.53
CA GLU A 185 29.10 14.81 6.07
C GLU A 185 28.24 13.92 6.98
N ALA A 186 27.94 12.69 6.56
CA ALA A 186 27.23 11.71 7.38
C ALA A 186 28.01 11.34 8.65
N ALA A 187 29.33 11.15 8.54
CA ALA A 187 30.20 10.91 9.70
C ALA A 187 30.22 12.11 10.67
N ALA A 188 30.22 13.34 10.15
CA ALA A 188 30.18 14.56 10.96
C ALA A 188 28.83 14.73 11.68
N LEU A 189 27.70 14.43 11.02
CA LEU A 189 26.38 14.48 11.64
C LEU A 189 26.23 13.40 12.73
N ARG A 190 26.64 12.16 12.48
CA ARG A 190 26.64 11.08 13.49
C ARG A 190 27.46 11.46 14.73
N LYS A 191 28.63 12.07 14.54
CA LYS A 191 29.46 12.59 15.65
C LYS A 191 28.76 13.69 16.45
N ARG A 192 28.06 14.61 15.78
CA ARG A 192 27.28 15.67 16.45
C ARG A 192 26.12 15.10 17.27
N LEU A 193 25.40 14.11 16.74
CA LEU A 193 24.29 13.44 17.43
C LEU A 193 24.77 12.63 18.64
N ALA A 194 25.92 11.94 18.53
CA ALA A 194 26.52 11.20 19.64
C ALA A 194 27.02 12.12 20.77
N ALA A 195 27.48 13.33 20.45
CA ALA A 195 27.93 14.32 21.42
C ALA A 195 26.78 15.06 22.12
N ALA A 196 25.53 14.94 21.63
CA ALA A 196 24.36 15.56 22.24
C ALA A 196 23.80 14.66 23.36
N PRO A 197 23.85 15.10 24.64
CA PRO A 197 23.45 14.28 25.78
C PRO A 197 21.93 14.13 25.97
N SER A 198 21.13 15.11 25.52
CA SER A 198 19.67 15.05 25.68
C SER A 198 18.92 14.68 24.39
N PRO A 199 17.75 13.99 24.49
CA PRO A 199 16.88 13.74 23.34
C PRO A 199 16.45 15.02 22.62
N LEU A 200 16.22 16.10 23.36
CA LEU A 200 15.78 17.40 22.84
C LEU A 200 16.85 18.10 21.99
N GLU A 201 18.13 18.01 22.39
CA GLU A 201 19.24 18.55 21.59
C GLU A 201 19.43 17.77 20.28
N ARG A 202 19.24 16.45 20.29
CA ARG A 202 19.31 15.62 19.06
C ARG A 202 18.20 15.99 18.09
N GLU A 203 16.99 16.19 18.59
CA GLU A 203 15.84 16.63 17.80
C GLU A 203 16.07 18.03 17.19
N THR A 204 16.65 18.95 17.96
CA THR A 204 17.02 20.29 17.47
C THR A 204 18.06 20.21 16.35
N ILE A 205 19.09 19.37 16.51
CA ILE A 205 20.12 19.17 15.47
C ILE A 205 19.51 18.62 14.18
N LEU A 206 18.63 17.62 14.27
CA LEU A 206 17.98 17.02 13.11
C LEU A 206 17.01 17.99 12.44
N LEU A 207 16.26 18.77 13.22
CA LEU A 207 15.37 19.81 12.70
C LEU A 207 16.14 20.88 11.92
N ASP A 208 17.30 21.31 12.44
CA ASP A 208 18.16 22.27 11.74
C ASP A 208 18.65 21.72 10.40
N VAL A 209 19.08 20.46 10.36
CA VAL A 209 19.50 19.76 9.12
C VAL A 209 18.35 19.72 8.12
N VAL A 210 17.16 19.30 8.53
CA VAL A 210 15.99 19.23 7.64
C VAL A 210 15.65 20.61 7.08
N ARG A 211 15.64 21.65 7.91
CA ARG A 211 15.32 23.02 7.49
C ARG A 211 16.39 23.63 6.59
N GLU A 212 17.66 23.33 6.82
CA GLU A 212 18.77 23.78 5.97
C GLU A 212 18.68 23.19 4.57
N HIS A 213 18.45 21.88 4.46
CA HIS A 213 18.30 21.24 3.16
C HIS A 213 16.99 21.60 2.47
N ALA A 214 15.91 21.78 3.22
CA ALA A 214 14.65 22.25 2.67
C ALA A 214 14.78 23.68 2.11
N ALA A 215 15.47 24.57 2.83
CA ALA A 215 15.75 25.92 2.36
C ALA A 215 16.57 25.92 1.07
N ALA A 216 17.60 25.06 0.99
CA ALA A 216 18.43 24.93 -0.21
C ALA A 216 17.64 24.45 -1.44
N VAL A 217 16.70 23.51 -1.26
CA VAL A 217 15.82 23.02 -2.34
C VAL A 217 14.86 24.12 -2.82
N LEU A 218 14.33 24.93 -1.90
CA LEU A 218 13.45 26.06 -2.23
C LEU A 218 14.22 27.30 -2.73
N GLY A 219 15.56 27.27 -2.78
CA GLY A 219 16.38 28.40 -3.18
C GLY A 219 16.43 29.54 -2.15
N HIS A 220 16.10 29.26 -0.90
CA HIS A 220 16.21 30.19 0.23
C HIS A 220 17.65 30.24 0.77
N THR A 221 18.06 31.42 1.25
CA THR A 221 19.42 31.63 1.76
C THR A 221 19.66 31.13 3.19
N GLY A 222 18.64 30.57 3.86
CA GLY A 222 18.81 30.04 5.21
C GLY A 222 17.61 29.29 5.78
N ALA A 223 17.88 28.39 6.72
CA ALA A 223 16.92 27.50 7.39
C ALA A 223 15.75 28.24 8.07
N ALA A 224 15.95 29.50 8.49
CA ALA A 224 14.92 30.32 9.12
C ALA A 224 13.74 30.67 8.19
N ALA A 225 13.93 30.58 6.87
CA ALA A 225 12.87 30.78 5.89
C ALA A 225 11.87 29.61 5.84
N VAL A 226 12.27 28.43 6.32
CA VAL A 226 11.42 27.23 6.39
C VAL A 226 10.79 27.15 7.78
N GLN A 227 9.46 27.13 7.83
CA GLN A 227 8.67 26.99 9.04
C GLN A 227 8.64 25.51 9.48
N PRO A 228 8.94 25.22 10.76
CA PRO A 228 9.11 23.85 11.24
C PRO A 228 7.82 23.02 11.25
N ASP A 229 6.67 23.65 11.51
CA ASP A 229 5.38 22.97 11.69
C ASP A 229 4.40 23.20 10.53
N THR A 230 4.83 23.92 9.48
CA THR A 230 4.05 24.09 8.24
C THR A 230 4.40 22.95 7.29
N THR A 231 3.43 22.49 6.50
CA THR A 231 3.70 21.39 5.57
C THR A 231 4.66 21.81 4.46
N PHE A 232 5.46 20.88 3.94
CA PHE A 232 6.34 21.16 2.81
C PHE A 232 5.56 21.68 1.60
N LEU A 233 4.35 21.12 1.36
CA LEU A 233 3.47 21.54 0.27
C LEU A 233 3.06 23.02 0.39
N GLU A 234 2.61 23.44 1.57
CA GLU A 234 2.27 24.85 1.85
C GLU A 234 3.49 25.78 1.73
N GLN A 235 4.69 25.25 1.94
CA GLN A 235 5.95 25.98 1.81
C GLN A 235 6.51 26.00 0.38
N GLY A 236 5.78 25.42 -0.59
CA GLY A 236 6.13 25.45 -2.01
C GLY A 236 6.84 24.20 -2.52
N PHE A 237 6.87 23.11 -1.75
CA PHE A 237 7.33 21.83 -2.27
C PHE A 237 6.31 21.21 -3.23
N ASN A 238 6.82 20.51 -4.23
CA ASN A 238 6.09 19.63 -5.13
C ASN A 238 6.73 18.23 -5.12
N SER A 239 6.20 17.30 -5.90
CA SER A 239 6.70 15.91 -5.95
C SER A 239 8.18 15.81 -6.32
N LEU A 240 8.71 16.71 -7.14
CA LEU A 240 10.12 16.71 -7.54
C LEU A 240 11.02 17.27 -6.43
N SER A 241 10.63 18.40 -5.83
CA SER A 241 11.43 19.00 -4.75
C SER A 241 11.41 18.13 -3.49
N ALA A 242 10.37 17.34 -3.27
CA ALA A 242 10.32 16.32 -2.22
C ALA A 242 11.36 15.20 -2.42
N VAL A 243 11.50 14.71 -3.67
CA VAL A 243 12.54 13.73 -4.03
C VAL A 243 13.94 14.34 -3.87
N GLU A 244 14.13 15.59 -4.29
CA GLU A 244 15.43 16.26 -4.13
C GLU A 244 15.81 16.42 -2.66
N LEU A 245 14.85 16.81 -1.80
CA LEU A 245 15.08 16.90 -0.35
C LEU A 245 15.38 15.53 0.25
N ARG A 246 14.65 14.48 -0.13
CA ARG A 246 14.95 13.10 0.29
C ARG A 246 16.37 12.70 -0.05
N ASN A 247 16.80 12.95 -1.29
CA ASN A 247 18.15 12.58 -1.75
C ASN A 247 19.25 13.39 -1.03
N ARG A 248 19.00 14.67 -0.73
CA ARG A 248 19.90 15.49 0.08
C ARG A 248 19.99 14.97 1.52
N LEU A 249 18.85 14.65 2.13
CA LEU A 249 18.79 14.11 3.49
C LEU A 249 19.47 12.75 3.59
N ALA A 250 19.23 11.83 2.65
CA ALA A 250 19.87 10.52 2.62
C ALA A 250 21.40 10.66 2.59
N ARG A 251 21.91 11.62 1.81
CA ARG A 251 23.35 11.90 1.71
C ARG A 251 23.97 12.39 3.01
N VAL A 252 23.35 13.38 3.65
CA VAL A 252 23.92 13.99 4.87
C VAL A 252 23.67 13.17 6.12
N THR A 253 22.66 12.30 6.10
CA THR A 253 22.36 11.37 7.21
C THR A 253 23.08 10.04 7.05
N GLY A 254 23.39 9.64 5.82
CA GLY A 254 23.88 8.30 5.50
C GLY A 254 22.83 7.22 5.82
N LEU A 255 21.54 7.60 5.84
CA LEU A 255 20.41 6.70 6.05
C LEU A 255 19.75 6.37 4.71
N ARG A 256 19.19 5.16 4.62
CA ARG A 256 18.32 4.78 3.50
C ARG A 256 16.92 5.35 3.74
N LEU A 257 16.56 6.37 2.97
CA LEU A 257 15.28 7.06 3.08
C LEU A 257 14.35 6.64 1.93
N THR A 258 13.12 6.24 2.25
CA THR A 258 12.13 5.80 1.26
C THR A 258 11.43 6.99 0.59
N GLY A 259 10.91 6.77 -0.63
CA GLY A 259 10.22 7.80 -1.42
C GLY A 259 8.99 8.45 -0.75
N PRO A 260 8.13 7.72 -0.02
CA PRO A 260 6.94 8.28 0.63
C PRO A 260 7.20 9.08 1.92
N MET A 261 8.41 9.05 2.48
CA MET A 261 8.77 9.70 3.75
C MET A 261 8.24 11.14 3.87
N MET A 262 8.35 11.91 2.79
CA MET A 262 7.95 13.33 2.79
C MET A 262 6.44 13.54 2.83
N LEU A 263 5.64 12.52 2.51
CA LEU A 263 4.18 12.51 2.63
C LEU A 263 3.72 12.01 4.00
N ASP A 264 4.38 10.97 4.51
CA ASP A 264 4.08 10.41 5.84
C ASP A 264 4.54 11.36 6.97
N HIS A 265 5.57 12.17 6.69
CA HIS A 265 6.13 13.16 7.59
C HIS A 265 6.15 14.56 6.94
N PRO A 266 4.97 15.19 6.74
CA PRO A 266 4.81 16.32 5.83
C PRO A 266 5.36 17.64 6.36
N THR A 267 5.91 17.70 7.57
CA THR A 267 6.52 18.91 8.16
C THR A 267 7.99 18.68 8.50
N PRO A 268 8.84 19.72 8.51
CA PRO A 268 10.23 19.60 8.97
C PRO A 268 10.36 18.98 10.36
N THR A 269 9.47 19.33 11.30
CA THR A 269 9.43 18.72 12.65
C THR A 269 9.15 17.22 12.57
N ALA A 270 8.14 16.80 11.80
CA ALA A 270 7.80 15.39 11.65
C ALA A 270 8.92 14.59 10.96
N THR A 271 9.56 15.16 9.94
CA THR A 271 10.70 14.53 9.25
C THR A 271 11.90 14.38 10.20
N ALA A 272 12.20 15.41 11.01
CA ALA A 272 13.28 15.33 12.00
C ALA A 272 13.03 14.26 13.07
N ALA A 273 11.78 14.12 13.53
CA ALA A 273 11.37 13.07 14.45
C ALA A 273 11.53 11.67 13.84
N HIS A 274 11.19 11.51 12.56
CA HIS A 274 11.38 10.24 11.85
C HIS A 274 12.86 9.89 11.65
N LEU A 275 13.70 10.85 11.23
CA LEU A 275 15.15 10.63 11.12
C LEU A 275 15.77 10.20 12.45
N ARG A 276 15.28 10.74 13.58
CA ARG A 276 15.72 10.34 14.92
C ARG A 276 15.43 8.87 15.20
N GLU A 277 14.27 8.37 14.79
CA GLU A 277 13.88 6.96 14.95
C GLU A 277 14.77 6.04 14.11
N LEU A 278 15.04 6.44 12.86
CA LEU A 278 15.95 5.70 11.97
C LEU A 278 17.39 5.65 12.50
N PHE A 279 17.91 6.74 13.09
CA PHE A 279 19.22 6.70 13.75
C PHE A 279 19.23 5.81 15.00
N ALA A 280 18.11 5.67 15.71
CA ALA A 280 18.02 4.81 16.89
C ALA A 280 18.02 3.31 16.51
N THR A 281 17.41 2.95 15.37
CA THR A 281 17.43 1.58 14.84
C THR A 281 18.77 1.23 14.19
N ASP A 282 19.44 2.19 13.51
CA ASP A 282 20.79 2.03 12.93
C ASP A 282 21.83 1.71 14.03
N GLN A 283 21.80 2.40 15.18
CA GLN A 283 22.74 2.17 16.28
C GLN A 283 22.49 0.87 17.08
N ALA A 284 21.28 0.29 17.02
CA ALA A 284 20.99 -0.99 17.64
C ALA A 284 21.65 -2.17 16.89
N GLY A 285 21.99 -1.98 15.60
CA GLY A 285 22.67 -2.98 14.76
C GLY A 285 24.18 -3.11 14.99
N GLU A 286 24.85 -2.10 15.56
CA GLU A 286 26.32 -2.06 15.70
C GLU A 286 26.86 -2.69 17.01
N GLY A 287 25.98 -3.14 17.93
CA GLY A 287 26.36 -3.61 19.27
C GLY A 287 26.40 -5.13 19.49
N GLY A 288 26.09 -5.95 18.49
CA GLY A 288 26.06 -7.42 18.60
C GLY A 288 27.37 -8.06 18.11
N THR A 289 28.14 -8.65 19.02
CA THR A 289 29.39 -9.36 18.73
C THR A 289 29.24 -10.42 17.63
N ASP A 290 30.02 -10.23 16.57
CA ASP A 290 30.29 -11.16 15.48
C ASP A 290 30.79 -12.51 16.02
N GLN A 291 29.95 -13.55 15.92
CA GLN A 291 30.38 -14.94 15.96
C GLN A 291 29.51 -15.76 15.00
N PRO A 292 30.05 -16.34 13.92
CA PRO A 292 29.29 -17.17 13.01
C PRO A 292 29.02 -18.54 13.66
N ALA A 293 27.74 -18.83 13.93
CA ALA A 293 27.28 -20.15 14.33
C ALA A 293 27.21 -21.10 13.11
N PRO A 294 27.35 -22.42 13.32
CA PRO A 294 28.06 -23.32 12.40
C PRO A 294 27.19 -23.82 11.25
N ARG A 295 27.80 -23.90 10.05
CA ARG A 295 27.25 -24.64 8.89
C ARG A 295 27.15 -26.12 9.24
N PHE A 296 25.92 -26.62 9.39
CA PHE A 296 25.62 -28.04 9.31
C PHE A 296 25.83 -28.52 7.86
N LEU A 297 26.79 -29.44 7.67
CA LEU A 297 27.00 -30.24 6.46
C LEU A 297 26.13 -31.51 6.56
N LEU A 298 25.24 -31.74 5.58
CA LEU A 298 24.56 -33.02 5.38
C LEU A 298 25.37 -33.90 4.38
N PRO A 299 25.33 -35.24 4.51
CA PRO A 299 26.20 -36.16 3.78
C PRO A 299 25.79 -36.34 2.31
N ALA A 300 26.79 -36.51 1.44
CA ALA A 300 26.63 -36.65 0.00
C ALA A 300 26.00 -37.99 -0.43
N ALA A 301 25.05 -37.94 -1.36
CA ALA A 301 24.57 -39.07 -2.17
C ALA A 301 25.16 -38.97 -3.60
N PRO A 302 25.23 -40.09 -4.36
CA PRO A 302 26.32 -40.36 -5.31
C PRO A 302 26.23 -39.57 -6.62
N GLN A 303 27.41 -39.27 -7.16
CA GLN A 303 27.66 -38.46 -8.34
C GLN A 303 27.15 -39.12 -9.64
N ALA A 304 26.49 -38.31 -10.48
CA ALA A 304 26.36 -38.56 -11.91
C ALA A 304 27.10 -37.43 -12.64
N ASP A 305 28.10 -37.81 -13.43
CA ASP A 305 29.01 -36.91 -14.16
C ASP A 305 28.27 -36.05 -15.21
N GLY A 306 28.42 -34.73 -15.09
CA GLY A 306 28.08 -33.73 -16.10
C GLY A 306 28.94 -32.47 -15.90
N PRO A 307 29.31 -31.73 -16.97
CA PRO A 307 30.31 -30.67 -16.89
C PRO A 307 29.79 -29.45 -16.10
N PRO A 308 30.70 -28.62 -15.52
CA PRO A 308 30.32 -27.60 -14.55
C PRO A 308 29.52 -26.48 -15.20
N ALA A 309 28.30 -26.26 -14.72
CA ALA A 309 27.55 -25.03 -14.94
C ALA A 309 28.20 -23.88 -14.15
N GLY A 310 28.30 -22.71 -14.77
CA GLY A 310 28.82 -21.49 -14.16
C GLY A 310 27.97 -20.99 -12.97
N PRO A 311 28.40 -19.90 -12.31
CA PRO A 311 27.69 -19.37 -11.15
C PRO A 311 26.23 -19.06 -11.51
N PRO A 312 25.27 -19.33 -10.60
CA PRO A 312 23.85 -19.25 -10.91
C PRO A 312 23.41 -17.83 -11.25
N ASP A 313 22.59 -17.72 -12.30
CA ASP A 313 21.89 -16.50 -12.71
C ASP A 313 20.88 -16.07 -11.61
N PRO A 314 20.98 -14.84 -11.07
CA PRO A 314 20.04 -14.33 -10.08
C PRO A 314 18.59 -14.18 -10.58
N ARG A 315 18.32 -14.36 -11.89
CA ARG A 315 16.98 -14.29 -12.47
C ARG A 315 16.10 -15.52 -12.24
N ALA A 316 16.62 -16.60 -11.65
CA ALA A 316 15.84 -17.80 -11.31
C ALA A 316 15.11 -17.73 -9.94
N ALA A 317 15.43 -16.74 -9.08
CA ALA A 317 14.84 -16.64 -7.74
C ALA A 317 13.48 -15.92 -7.70
N ALA A 318 13.09 -15.23 -8.78
CA ALA A 318 11.81 -14.54 -8.90
C ALA A 318 10.61 -15.49 -9.18
N SER A 319 10.84 -16.81 -9.27
CA SER A 319 9.83 -17.82 -9.59
C SER A 319 9.44 -18.75 -8.42
N SER A 320 9.76 -18.38 -7.17
CA SER A 320 9.79 -19.35 -6.04
C SER A 320 9.00 -18.98 -4.78
N SER A 321 8.17 -17.92 -4.75
CA SER A 321 7.31 -17.64 -3.60
C SER A 321 5.91 -18.25 -3.75
N LEU A 322 5.30 -18.65 -2.62
CA LEU A 322 3.91 -19.12 -2.55
C LEU A 322 2.95 -18.04 -3.04
N THR A 323 3.26 -16.76 -2.77
CA THR A 323 2.48 -15.61 -3.26
C THR A 323 2.44 -15.54 -4.78
N ALA A 324 3.58 -15.74 -5.46
CA ALA A 324 3.61 -15.76 -6.92
C ALA A 324 2.81 -16.95 -7.51
N LEU A 325 2.86 -18.10 -6.83
CA LEU A 325 2.07 -19.28 -7.21
C LEU A 325 0.58 -19.05 -7.01
N TYR A 326 0.18 -18.47 -5.88
CA TYR A 326 -1.20 -18.07 -5.62
C TYR A 326 -1.71 -17.07 -6.66
N LEU A 327 -0.98 -15.97 -6.92
CA LEU A 327 -1.40 -14.95 -7.90
C LEU A 327 -1.58 -15.55 -9.30
N ARG A 328 -0.69 -16.47 -9.71
CA ARG A 328 -0.84 -17.20 -10.97
C ARG A 328 -2.08 -18.08 -10.98
N ALA A 329 -2.30 -18.86 -9.92
CA ALA A 329 -3.47 -19.73 -9.81
C ALA A 329 -4.76 -18.91 -9.79
N HIS A 330 -4.80 -17.84 -9.01
CA HIS A 330 -5.90 -16.87 -8.94
C HIS A 330 -6.22 -16.28 -10.33
N SER A 331 -5.22 -15.80 -11.07
CA SER A 331 -5.43 -15.28 -12.45
C SER A 331 -5.98 -16.31 -13.44
N SER A 332 -5.88 -17.60 -13.12
CA SER A 332 -6.43 -18.72 -13.91
C SER A 332 -7.76 -19.26 -13.37
N GLY A 333 -8.38 -18.58 -12.40
CA GLY A 333 -9.64 -19.01 -11.76
C GLY A 333 -9.47 -20.16 -10.76
N ARG A 334 -8.24 -20.41 -10.28
CA ARG A 334 -7.88 -21.51 -9.37
C ARG A 334 -7.37 -21.01 -8.01
N GLY A 335 -7.75 -19.80 -7.60
CA GLY A 335 -7.31 -19.20 -6.34
C GLY A 335 -7.70 -20.06 -5.12
N ALA A 336 -8.94 -20.54 -5.08
CA ALA A 336 -9.42 -21.43 -4.01
C ALA A 336 -8.63 -22.75 -3.91
N ASP A 337 -8.26 -23.36 -5.04
CA ASP A 337 -7.41 -24.56 -5.05
C ASP A 337 -6.04 -24.28 -4.45
N ALA A 338 -5.42 -23.16 -4.84
CA ALA A 338 -4.11 -22.75 -4.35
C ALA A 338 -4.16 -22.45 -2.85
N MET A 339 -5.17 -21.71 -2.38
CA MET A 339 -5.33 -21.41 -0.97
C MET A 339 -5.56 -22.66 -0.12
N ARG A 340 -6.34 -23.63 -0.59
CA ARG A 340 -6.46 -24.93 0.11
C ARG A 340 -5.11 -25.63 0.30
N MET A 341 -4.25 -25.61 -0.73
CA MET A 341 -2.92 -26.18 -0.60
C MET A 341 -2.04 -25.39 0.36
N ILE A 342 -2.10 -24.05 0.29
CA ILE A 342 -1.30 -23.15 1.14
C ILE A 342 -1.73 -23.24 2.60
N THR A 343 -3.03 -23.28 2.91
CA THR A 343 -3.55 -23.49 4.26
C THR A 343 -2.98 -24.78 4.87
N GLY A 344 -2.88 -25.85 4.09
CA GLY A 344 -2.26 -27.11 4.54
C GLY A 344 -0.78 -26.98 4.94
N LEU A 345 -0.06 -25.97 4.46
CA LEU A 345 1.33 -25.71 4.84
C LEU A 345 1.45 -25.17 6.27
N GLY A 346 0.37 -24.63 6.86
CA GLY A 346 0.33 -24.19 8.25
C GLY A 346 0.69 -25.31 9.24
N ALA A 347 0.43 -26.57 8.89
CA ALA A 347 0.78 -27.74 9.70
C ALA A 347 2.31 -27.93 9.88
N PHE A 348 3.14 -27.30 9.06
CA PHE A 348 4.60 -27.35 9.16
C PHE A 348 5.20 -26.14 9.86
N ARG A 349 4.38 -25.14 10.20
CA ARG A 349 4.83 -24.01 11.01
C ARG A 349 4.75 -24.34 12.51
N PRO A 350 5.67 -23.80 13.34
CA PRO A 350 5.51 -23.85 14.78
C PRO A 350 4.14 -23.31 15.18
N SER A 351 3.50 -23.95 16.15
CA SER A 351 2.21 -23.50 16.69
C SER A 351 2.19 -23.62 18.20
N PHE A 352 1.30 -22.86 18.84
CA PHE A 352 1.08 -22.89 20.28
C PHE A 352 -0.38 -23.25 20.60
N THR A 353 -0.59 -24.01 21.67
CA THR A 353 -1.94 -24.35 22.17
C THR A 353 -2.36 -23.52 23.37
N SER A 354 -1.40 -22.93 24.07
CA SER A 354 -1.61 -22.01 25.20
C SER A 354 -0.63 -20.83 25.13
N PRO A 355 -1.01 -19.62 25.59
CA PRO A 355 -0.10 -18.47 25.67
C PRO A 355 1.15 -18.71 26.52
N GLU A 356 1.11 -19.67 27.46
CA GLU A 356 2.26 -20.03 28.31
C GLU A 356 3.42 -20.66 27.54
N GLU A 357 3.17 -21.17 26.33
CA GLU A 357 4.20 -21.73 25.45
C GLU A 357 5.00 -20.64 24.72
N LEU A 358 4.52 -19.39 24.73
CA LEU A 358 5.21 -18.26 24.11
C LEU A 358 6.29 -17.71 25.03
N ALA A 359 7.37 -17.19 24.43
CA ALA A 359 8.44 -16.51 25.17
C ALA A 359 7.94 -15.27 25.93
N GLY A 360 6.82 -14.69 25.50
CA GLY A 360 6.10 -13.62 26.17
C GLY A 360 4.77 -13.37 25.47
N ILE A 361 3.81 -12.81 26.22
CA ILE A 361 2.54 -12.36 25.66
C ILE A 361 2.76 -11.00 25.00
N PRO A 362 2.46 -10.83 23.69
CA PRO A 362 2.60 -9.53 23.03
C PRO A 362 1.71 -8.48 23.70
N PRO A 363 2.24 -7.26 23.96
CA PRO A 363 1.45 -6.19 24.57
C PRO A 363 0.48 -5.58 23.56
N LEU A 364 -0.52 -4.86 24.07
CA LEU A 364 -1.36 -3.99 23.25
C LEU A 364 -0.53 -2.85 22.65
N VAL A 365 -0.74 -2.58 21.36
CA VAL A 365 -0.04 -1.52 20.63
C VAL A 365 -0.87 -0.23 20.70
N PRO A 366 -0.36 0.86 21.31
CA PRO A 366 -1.09 2.11 21.38
C PRO A 366 -1.03 2.89 20.07
N LEU A 367 -2.21 3.27 19.55
CA LEU A 367 -2.35 4.07 18.33
C LEU A 367 -2.64 5.55 18.66
N THR A 368 -3.46 5.81 19.67
CA THR A 368 -3.72 7.16 20.17
C THR A 368 -3.80 7.19 21.69
N ARG A 369 -3.66 8.39 22.25
CA ARG A 369 -3.95 8.71 23.65
C ARG A 369 -5.01 9.79 23.69
N GLY A 370 -5.87 9.73 24.70
CA GLY A 370 -6.88 10.74 24.96
C GLY A 370 -7.55 10.50 26.31
N PRO A 371 -8.10 11.56 26.93
CA PRO A 371 -8.66 11.49 28.29
C PRO A 371 -10.09 10.92 28.34
N GLU A 372 -10.79 10.83 27.20
CA GLU A 372 -12.18 10.39 27.17
C GLU A 372 -12.28 8.86 27.18
N GLY A 373 -13.10 8.31 28.08
CA GLY A 373 -13.48 6.89 28.10
C GLY A 373 -14.77 6.65 27.32
N PRO A 374 -14.98 5.44 26.76
CA PRO A 374 -14.17 4.23 26.95
C PRO A 374 -12.93 4.15 26.04
N THR A 375 -11.93 3.35 26.47
CA THR A 375 -10.78 2.97 25.63
C THR A 375 -11.22 1.99 24.54
N LEU A 376 -10.72 2.15 23.32
CA LEU A 376 -11.02 1.23 22.22
C LEU A 376 -9.86 0.24 22.05
N ILE A 377 -10.17 -1.05 21.99
CA ILE A 377 -9.22 -2.12 21.73
C ILE A 377 -9.59 -2.75 20.38
N CYS A 378 -8.73 -2.53 19.38
CA CYS A 378 -8.92 -2.91 17.99
C CYS A 378 -8.36 -4.31 17.71
N LEU A 379 -9.14 -5.12 17.00
CA LEU A 379 -8.80 -6.45 16.54
C LEU A 379 -8.72 -6.46 15.01
N PRO A 380 -7.51 -6.65 14.45
CA PRO A 380 -7.29 -6.62 13.01
C PRO A 380 -7.91 -7.82 12.31
N SER A 381 -8.07 -7.68 10.99
CA SER A 381 -8.44 -8.77 10.11
C SER A 381 -7.29 -9.78 9.97
N PHE A 382 -7.62 -10.98 9.50
CA PHE A 382 -6.63 -12.00 9.12
C PHE A 382 -6.17 -11.83 7.66
N GLY A 383 -6.76 -10.87 6.95
CA GLY A 383 -6.48 -10.64 5.53
C GLY A 383 -5.46 -9.54 5.32
N GLY A 384 -5.50 -8.48 6.12
CA GLY A 384 -4.69 -7.27 5.95
C GLY A 384 -3.25 -7.37 6.45
N THR A 385 -2.76 -6.30 7.09
CA THR A 385 -1.46 -6.32 7.79
C THR A 385 -1.48 -7.21 9.03
N ALA A 386 -2.68 -7.57 9.51
CA ALA A 386 -2.91 -8.38 10.69
C ALA A 386 -2.25 -7.81 11.96
N ASP A 387 -2.17 -6.49 12.03
CA ASP A 387 -1.53 -5.75 13.12
C ASP A 387 -2.19 -4.38 13.34
N ALA A 388 -1.55 -3.56 14.18
CA ALA A 388 -2.04 -2.23 14.52
C ALA A 388 -2.07 -1.24 13.33
N GLN A 389 -1.31 -1.47 12.26
CA GLN A 389 -1.24 -0.56 11.11
C GLN A 389 -2.60 -0.43 10.42
N GLU A 390 -3.40 -1.49 10.41
CA GLU A 390 -4.73 -1.53 9.81
C GLU A 390 -5.68 -0.47 10.39
N PHE A 391 -5.44 -0.02 11.62
CA PHE A 391 -6.28 0.96 12.31
C PHE A 391 -5.68 2.37 12.39
N VAL A 392 -4.47 2.62 11.87
CA VAL A 392 -3.80 3.94 12.02
C VAL A 392 -4.65 5.08 11.47
N ARG A 393 -5.25 4.89 10.29
CA ARG A 393 -6.11 5.89 9.64
C ARG A 393 -7.42 6.12 10.41
N LEU A 394 -8.03 5.04 10.90
CA LEU A 394 -9.22 5.12 11.76
C LEU A 394 -8.90 5.86 13.06
N ALA A 395 -7.77 5.52 13.68
CA ALA A 395 -7.35 6.08 14.95
C ALA A 395 -7.07 7.59 14.88
N HIS A 396 -6.66 8.10 13.71
CA HIS A 396 -6.49 9.54 13.48
C HIS A 396 -7.75 10.35 13.84
N GLY A 397 -8.95 9.82 13.56
CA GLY A 397 -10.23 10.47 13.89
C GLY A 397 -10.49 10.65 15.39
N PHE A 398 -9.72 9.98 16.25
CA PHE A 398 -9.85 10.01 17.70
C PHE A 398 -8.65 10.67 18.41
N ARG A 399 -7.67 11.17 17.66
CA ARG A 399 -6.43 11.72 18.20
C ARG A 399 -6.72 12.84 19.21
N GLY A 400 -6.17 12.71 20.42
CA GLY A 400 -6.36 13.68 21.50
C GLY A 400 -7.70 13.57 22.25
N LYS A 401 -8.62 12.70 21.80
CA LYS A 401 -9.93 12.47 22.44
C LYS A 401 -9.95 11.16 23.21
N ARG A 402 -9.73 10.04 22.52
CA ARG A 402 -9.81 8.68 23.11
C ARG A 402 -8.51 7.91 22.95
N GLN A 403 -8.27 7.00 23.89
CA GLN A 403 -7.22 6.01 23.77
C GLN A 403 -7.66 4.89 22.82
N ILE A 404 -6.79 4.56 21.87
CA ILE A 404 -6.98 3.42 20.96
C ILE A 404 -5.76 2.54 21.07
N LEU A 405 -6.01 1.25 21.28
CA LEU A 405 -5.05 0.17 21.36
C LEU A 405 -5.39 -0.88 20.31
N ALA A 406 -4.42 -1.65 19.86
CA ALA A 406 -4.66 -2.78 18.96
C ALA A 406 -3.93 -4.04 19.44
N VAL A 407 -4.53 -5.21 19.19
CA VAL A 407 -3.83 -6.49 19.30
C VAL A 407 -3.07 -6.79 18.01
N THR A 408 -2.06 -7.66 18.09
CA THR A 408 -1.34 -8.19 16.93
C THR A 408 -1.73 -9.64 16.72
N VAL A 409 -1.93 -10.07 15.47
CA VAL A 409 -2.16 -11.48 15.18
C VAL A 409 -0.82 -12.21 15.07
N PRO A 410 -0.59 -13.30 15.82
CA PRO A 410 0.70 -13.98 15.79
C PRO A 410 0.91 -14.77 14.49
N GLY A 411 2.16 -14.93 14.06
CA GLY A 411 2.53 -15.85 12.97
C GLY A 411 2.67 -15.20 11.60
N TYR A 412 2.36 -13.91 11.47
CA TYR A 412 2.57 -13.14 10.24
C TYR A 412 4.03 -12.72 10.04
N ILE A 413 4.82 -12.69 11.12
CA ILE A 413 6.27 -12.44 11.08
C ILE A 413 7.02 -13.77 10.93
N PRO A 414 8.10 -13.83 10.12
CA PRO A 414 8.92 -15.03 9.99
C PRO A 414 9.41 -15.54 11.35
N GLY A 415 9.15 -16.82 11.63
CA GLY A 415 9.57 -17.49 12.86
C GLY A 415 8.57 -17.42 14.03
N GLU A 416 7.52 -16.61 13.96
CA GLU A 416 6.49 -16.58 15.01
C GLU A 416 5.59 -17.84 14.99
N PRO A 417 5.19 -18.40 16.13
CA PRO A 417 4.27 -19.54 16.10
C PRO A 417 2.84 -19.12 15.73
N LEU A 418 2.11 -19.96 15.00
CA LEU A 418 0.68 -19.81 14.73
C LEU A 418 -0.15 -20.24 15.95
N ALA A 419 -1.32 -19.64 16.18
CA ALA A 419 -2.25 -20.20 17.15
C ALA A 419 -2.80 -21.53 16.62
N ALA A 420 -2.78 -22.60 17.41
CA ALA A 420 -3.23 -23.92 16.93
C ALA A 420 -4.75 -23.98 16.62
N GLY A 421 -5.54 -23.05 17.16
CA GLY A 421 -6.98 -22.96 16.92
C GLY A 421 -7.60 -21.72 17.58
N PRO A 422 -8.94 -21.55 17.47
CA PRO A 422 -9.65 -20.39 18.01
C PRO A 422 -9.42 -20.18 19.52
N ASP A 423 -9.45 -21.25 20.32
CA ASP A 423 -9.25 -21.16 21.77
C ASP A 423 -7.86 -20.61 22.13
N ALA A 424 -6.80 -21.10 21.47
CA ALA A 424 -5.44 -20.62 21.70
C ALA A 424 -5.29 -19.14 21.36
N LEU A 425 -5.91 -18.68 20.27
CA LEU A 425 -5.91 -17.28 19.86
C LEU A 425 -6.71 -16.40 20.84
N LEU A 426 -7.89 -16.85 21.27
CA LEU A 426 -8.73 -16.13 22.22
C LEU A 426 -8.09 -16.04 23.60
N ASP A 427 -7.43 -17.11 24.05
CA ASP A 427 -6.72 -17.11 25.33
C ASP A 427 -5.50 -16.20 25.30
N LEU A 428 -4.81 -16.10 24.16
CA LEU A 428 -3.74 -15.11 23.94
C LEU A 428 -4.28 -13.69 24.05
N TYR A 429 -5.32 -13.36 23.27
CA TYR A 429 -5.91 -12.01 23.31
C TYR A 429 -6.50 -11.66 24.67
N ALA A 430 -7.17 -12.61 25.33
CA ALA A 430 -7.66 -12.39 26.69
C ALA A 430 -6.51 -12.16 27.67
N GLY A 431 -5.41 -12.91 27.55
CA GLY A 431 -4.18 -12.68 28.33
C GLY A 431 -3.57 -11.31 28.08
N THR A 432 -3.46 -10.89 26.81
CA THR A 432 -2.95 -9.57 26.41
C THR A 432 -3.81 -8.44 26.97
N VAL A 433 -5.14 -8.54 26.85
CA VAL A 433 -6.06 -7.51 27.37
C VAL A 433 -6.05 -7.48 28.90
N LEU A 434 -6.23 -8.61 29.57
CA LEU A 434 -6.30 -8.68 31.04
C LEU A 434 -4.96 -8.34 31.72
N GLY A 435 -3.84 -8.57 31.02
CA GLY A 435 -2.51 -8.19 31.48
C GLY A 435 -2.19 -6.70 31.28
N SER A 436 -3.04 -5.95 30.59
CA SER A 436 -2.82 -4.53 30.31
C SER A 436 -3.40 -3.63 31.42
N PRO A 437 -2.83 -2.42 31.62
CA PRO A 437 -3.37 -1.45 32.57
C PRO A 437 -4.85 -1.10 32.34
N GLU A 438 -5.32 -1.20 31.10
CA GLU A 438 -6.68 -0.84 30.68
C GLU A 438 -7.74 -1.86 31.09
N ALA A 439 -7.33 -3.08 31.45
CA ALA A 439 -8.21 -4.10 32.01
C ALA A 439 -8.08 -4.25 33.53
N ALA A 440 -7.28 -3.42 34.20
CA ALA A 440 -7.16 -3.43 35.66
C ALA A 440 -8.52 -3.19 36.34
N ALA A 441 -8.68 -3.66 37.58
CA ALA A 441 -9.96 -3.62 38.29
C ALA A 441 -10.50 -2.19 38.51
N ASP A 442 -9.61 -1.20 38.56
CA ASP A 442 -9.88 0.24 38.69
C ASP A 442 -9.89 0.98 37.34
N ALA A 443 -9.61 0.29 36.23
CA ALA A 443 -9.64 0.88 34.91
C ALA A 443 -11.08 1.15 34.42
N GLY A 444 -11.24 2.24 33.66
CA GLY A 444 -12.51 2.60 33.02
C GLY A 444 -13.04 1.54 32.05
N PRO A 445 -14.27 1.69 31.53
CA PRO A 445 -14.80 0.77 30.53
C PRO A 445 -13.94 0.77 29.25
N PHE A 446 -13.85 -0.39 28.60
CA PHE A 446 -13.28 -0.52 27.26
C PHE A 446 -14.28 -1.14 26.28
N VAL A 447 -14.05 -0.90 24.99
CA VAL A 447 -14.88 -1.37 23.87
C VAL A 447 -13.99 -2.15 22.93
N LEU A 448 -14.45 -3.33 22.48
CA LEU A 448 -13.77 -4.08 21.44
C LEU A 448 -14.24 -3.59 20.08
N VAL A 449 -13.29 -3.34 19.18
CA VAL A 449 -13.55 -2.92 17.81
C VAL A 449 -12.91 -3.94 16.88
N GLY A 450 -13.68 -4.64 16.05
CA GLY A 450 -13.14 -5.61 15.11
C GLY A 450 -13.46 -5.25 13.67
N TYR A 451 -12.47 -5.36 12.80
CA TYR A 451 -12.63 -5.14 11.36
C TYR A 451 -12.62 -6.47 10.59
N SER A 452 -13.59 -6.66 9.69
CA SER A 452 -13.71 -7.89 8.90
C SER A 452 -13.71 -9.14 9.81
N SER A 453 -12.82 -10.11 9.61
CA SER A 453 -12.66 -11.29 10.51
C SER A 453 -12.23 -10.94 11.94
N GLY A 454 -11.63 -9.77 12.15
CA GLY A 454 -11.35 -9.22 13.47
C GLY A 454 -12.62 -8.99 14.28
N GLY A 455 -13.75 -8.70 13.64
CA GLY A 455 -15.06 -8.58 14.29
C GLY A 455 -15.61 -9.92 14.82
N VAL A 456 -15.40 -11.00 14.07
CA VAL A 456 -15.72 -12.36 14.53
C VAL A 456 -14.92 -12.67 15.80
N THR A 457 -13.63 -12.36 15.77
CA THR A 457 -12.72 -12.58 16.90
C THR A 457 -13.06 -11.66 18.08
N ALA A 458 -13.48 -10.41 17.83
CA ALA A 458 -13.87 -9.45 18.85
C ALA A 458 -15.13 -9.92 19.60
N HIS A 459 -16.12 -10.47 18.90
CA HIS A 459 -17.31 -11.04 19.52
C HIS A 459 -16.97 -12.26 20.38
N ALA A 460 -16.19 -13.20 19.86
CA ALA A 460 -15.75 -14.37 20.60
C ALA A 460 -14.89 -13.99 21.83
N LEU A 461 -14.02 -12.99 21.69
CA LEU A 461 -13.20 -12.45 22.77
C LEU A 461 -14.06 -11.77 23.84
N ALA A 462 -15.12 -11.07 23.47
CA ALA A 462 -16.04 -10.46 24.43
C ALA A 462 -16.61 -11.50 25.40
N ALA A 463 -16.99 -12.67 24.88
CA ALA A 463 -17.47 -13.78 25.69
C ALA A 463 -16.36 -14.37 26.57
N ARG A 464 -15.17 -14.61 26.01
CA ARG A 464 -14.02 -15.15 26.76
C ARG A 464 -13.56 -14.21 27.89
N LEU A 465 -13.61 -12.89 27.66
CA LEU A 465 -13.32 -11.87 28.69
C LEU A 465 -14.42 -11.80 29.76
N ALA A 466 -15.68 -11.97 29.39
CA ALA A 466 -16.79 -12.06 30.34
C ALA A 466 -16.66 -13.29 31.27
N GLU A 467 -16.29 -14.44 30.73
CA GLU A 467 -16.00 -15.67 31.50
C GLU A 467 -14.84 -15.47 32.49
N ARG A 468 -13.86 -14.64 32.12
CA ARG A 468 -12.72 -14.25 32.97
C ARG A 468 -13.02 -13.05 33.88
N GLY A 469 -14.27 -12.60 33.96
CA GLY A 469 -14.75 -11.61 34.92
C GLY A 469 -14.54 -10.15 34.52
N ARG A 470 -14.14 -9.85 33.28
CA ARG A 470 -13.93 -8.48 32.78
C ARG A 470 -14.56 -8.29 31.39
N PRO A 471 -15.90 -8.27 31.28
CA PRO A 471 -16.57 -8.09 29.99
C PRO A 471 -16.29 -6.68 29.42
N PRO A 472 -16.21 -6.54 28.08
CA PRO A 472 -16.21 -5.22 27.45
C PRO A 472 -17.56 -4.51 27.66
N ALA A 473 -17.55 -3.18 27.60
CA ALA A 473 -18.76 -2.38 27.74
C ALA A 473 -19.62 -2.35 26.47
N ALA A 474 -19.01 -2.57 25.31
CA ALA A 474 -19.66 -2.63 24.01
C ALA A 474 -18.78 -3.33 22.97
N LEU A 475 -19.38 -3.63 21.82
CA LEU A 475 -18.73 -4.20 20.64
C LEU A 475 -18.97 -3.28 19.43
N VAL A 476 -17.95 -3.07 18.61
CA VAL A 476 -18.04 -2.38 17.32
C VAL A 476 -17.55 -3.35 16.24
N LEU A 477 -18.41 -3.62 15.26
CA LEU A 477 -18.17 -4.52 14.15
C LEU A 477 -18.10 -3.69 12.86
N LEU A 478 -16.90 -3.62 12.28
CA LEU A 478 -16.64 -2.91 11.03
C LEU A 478 -16.68 -3.93 9.89
N ASP A 479 -17.79 -3.91 9.16
CA ASP A 479 -18.10 -4.77 8.03
C ASP A 479 -17.76 -6.26 8.24
N THR A 480 -18.15 -6.76 9.41
CA THR A 480 -17.92 -8.14 9.83
C THR A 480 -18.92 -9.08 9.16
N PHE A 481 -18.44 -10.15 8.54
CA PHE A 481 -19.29 -11.20 7.97
C PHE A 481 -19.76 -12.17 9.05
N THR A 482 -20.98 -12.71 8.91
CA THR A 482 -21.52 -13.73 9.81
C THR A 482 -21.00 -15.10 9.39
N PRO A 483 -20.28 -15.87 10.24
CA PRO A 483 -19.80 -17.20 9.88
C PRO A 483 -20.97 -18.20 9.82
N ASP A 484 -21.28 -18.70 8.63
CA ASP A 484 -22.33 -19.71 8.39
C ASP A 484 -21.75 -21.14 8.22
N ARG A 485 -20.44 -21.25 7.99
CA ARG A 485 -19.68 -22.51 7.84
C ARG A 485 -18.37 -22.48 8.63
N ALA A 486 -17.67 -23.61 8.65
CA ALA A 486 -16.26 -23.65 9.04
C ALA A 486 -15.42 -22.93 7.97
N GLY A 487 -14.53 -22.04 8.41
CA GLY A 487 -13.77 -21.15 7.54
C GLY A 487 -14.63 -20.19 6.71
N VAL A 488 -14.05 -19.61 5.66
CA VAL A 488 -14.74 -18.69 4.74
C VAL A 488 -15.09 -19.33 3.39
N SER A 489 -16.01 -18.69 2.66
CA SER A 489 -15.95 -18.52 1.19
C SER A 489 -14.89 -19.25 0.38
N ASP A 490 -15.21 -20.18 -0.54
CA ASP A 490 -14.24 -20.51 -1.62
C ASP A 490 -13.98 -19.27 -2.50
N GLU A 491 -15.02 -18.47 -2.71
CA GLU A 491 -14.95 -17.19 -3.40
C GLU A 491 -14.15 -16.17 -2.59
N VAL A 492 -14.48 -15.98 -1.30
CA VAL A 492 -13.72 -15.03 -0.44
C VAL A 492 -12.25 -15.45 -0.30
N ILE A 493 -11.96 -16.72 -0.01
CA ILE A 493 -10.55 -17.16 0.14
C ILE A 493 -9.79 -17.09 -1.18
N SER A 494 -10.47 -17.22 -2.33
CA SER A 494 -9.86 -17.08 -3.65
C SER A 494 -9.45 -15.63 -3.93
N GLU A 495 -10.31 -14.67 -3.60
CA GLU A 495 -10.16 -13.27 -4.00
C GLU A 495 -9.40 -12.41 -2.97
N LEU A 496 -9.56 -12.72 -1.68
CA LEU A 496 -9.14 -11.83 -0.59
C LEU A 496 -7.63 -11.55 -0.57
N PRO A 497 -6.72 -12.55 -0.65
CA PRO A 497 -5.29 -12.24 -0.62
C PRO A 497 -4.85 -11.36 -1.81
N ALA A 498 -5.40 -11.57 -3.01
CA ALA A 498 -5.12 -10.73 -4.17
C ALA A 498 -5.64 -9.29 -3.97
N ALA A 499 -6.84 -9.13 -3.42
CA ALA A 499 -7.40 -7.82 -3.09
C ALA A 499 -6.58 -7.11 -2.01
N VAL A 500 -6.11 -7.80 -0.97
CA VAL A 500 -5.25 -7.21 0.05
C VAL A 500 -3.93 -6.75 -0.57
N LEU A 501 -3.29 -7.60 -1.38
CA LEU A 501 -2.04 -7.25 -2.06
C LEU A 501 -2.19 -6.03 -2.95
N ALA A 502 -3.32 -5.94 -3.67
CA ALA A 502 -3.62 -4.79 -4.52
C ALA A 502 -3.87 -3.50 -3.73
N ASN A 503 -4.45 -3.60 -2.53
CA ASN A 503 -4.77 -2.45 -1.67
C ASN A 503 -3.64 -2.06 -0.71
N ASN A 504 -2.61 -2.89 -0.56
CA ASN A 504 -1.48 -2.69 0.37
C ASN A 504 -0.12 -2.78 -0.34
N VAL A 505 -0.04 -2.28 -1.58
CA VAL A 505 1.19 -2.29 -2.37
C VAL A 505 2.30 -1.53 -1.63
N GLY A 506 3.36 -2.25 -1.25
CA GLY A 506 4.52 -1.67 -0.56
C GLY A 506 4.40 -1.60 0.97
N ALA A 507 3.36 -2.18 1.57
CA ALA A 507 3.27 -2.34 3.01
C ALA A 507 4.23 -3.45 3.51
N ASP A 508 5.04 -3.13 4.52
CA ASP A 508 5.91 -4.11 5.17
C ASP A 508 5.07 -5.23 5.82
N GLY A 509 5.54 -6.47 5.72
CA GLY A 509 4.87 -7.63 6.32
C GLY A 509 3.73 -8.25 5.50
N ILE A 510 3.37 -7.69 4.34
CA ILE A 510 2.35 -8.26 3.44
C ILE A 510 3.01 -8.92 2.21
N GLY A 511 2.48 -10.07 1.79
CA GLY A 511 2.84 -10.74 0.54
C GLY A 511 4.02 -11.72 0.61
N GLY A 512 4.59 -11.93 1.80
CA GLY A 512 5.51 -13.03 2.04
C GLY A 512 4.81 -14.40 2.17
N ASP A 513 5.59 -15.49 2.12
CA ASP A 513 5.09 -16.85 2.26
C ASP A 513 4.43 -17.08 3.64
N ASP A 514 5.06 -16.56 4.70
CA ASP A 514 4.55 -16.63 6.07
C ASP A 514 3.20 -15.90 6.24
N TRP A 515 3.08 -14.72 5.63
CA TRP A 515 1.83 -13.96 5.61
C TRP A 515 0.71 -14.76 4.94
N LEU A 516 0.96 -15.35 3.76
CA LEU A 516 -0.06 -16.07 3.01
C LEU A 516 -0.47 -17.39 3.70
N ILE A 517 0.49 -18.09 4.32
CA ILE A 517 0.20 -19.28 5.15
C ILE A 517 -0.64 -18.88 6.37
N ALA A 518 -0.28 -17.80 7.06
CA ALA A 518 -1.03 -17.32 8.22
C ALA A 518 -2.47 -16.92 7.84
N CYS A 519 -2.65 -16.18 6.74
CA CYS A 519 -3.98 -15.88 6.20
C CYS A 519 -4.81 -17.15 6.01
N GLY A 520 -4.25 -18.12 5.26
CA GLY A 520 -4.93 -19.39 4.99
C GLY A 520 -5.29 -20.16 6.28
N HIS A 521 -4.39 -20.16 7.26
CA HIS A 521 -4.57 -20.84 8.55
C HIS A 521 -5.69 -20.20 9.40
N TYR A 522 -5.67 -18.88 9.59
CA TYR A 522 -6.67 -18.21 10.42
C TYR A 522 -8.06 -18.13 9.77
N TYR A 523 -8.12 -18.03 8.44
CA TYR A 523 -9.40 -18.10 7.72
C TYR A 523 -10.01 -19.50 7.64
N ASP A 524 -9.28 -20.55 8.01
CA ASP A 524 -9.79 -21.93 8.11
C ASP A 524 -10.47 -22.22 9.45
N PHE A 525 -10.33 -21.34 10.44
CA PHE A 525 -10.92 -21.53 11.76
C PHE A 525 -12.46 -21.64 11.73
N ASP A 526 -13.00 -22.59 12.49
CA ASP A 526 -14.45 -22.73 12.70
C ASP A 526 -14.91 -21.91 13.91
N TRP A 527 -15.47 -20.74 13.64
CA TRP A 527 -15.94 -19.80 14.67
C TRP A 527 -17.35 -20.09 15.18
N ARG A 528 -18.12 -20.98 14.54
CA ARG A 528 -19.55 -21.15 14.85
C ARG A 528 -19.83 -21.58 16.29
N ALA A 529 -18.93 -22.38 16.87
CA ALA A 529 -19.01 -22.81 18.27
C ALA A 529 -18.50 -21.76 19.27
N HIS A 530 -17.84 -20.70 18.80
CA HIS A 530 -17.16 -19.68 19.62
C HIS A 530 -17.91 -18.34 19.67
N LEU A 531 -19.10 -18.25 19.05
CA LEU A 531 -19.93 -17.05 18.99
C LEU A 531 -21.23 -17.25 19.80
N PRO A 532 -21.18 -17.18 21.15
CA PRO A 532 -22.39 -17.26 21.94
C PRO A 532 -23.25 -16.01 21.73
N HIS A 533 -24.57 -16.17 21.87
CA HIS A 533 -25.51 -15.07 21.70
C HIS A 533 -25.38 -14.05 22.86
N ALA A 534 -24.95 -12.83 22.55
CA ALA A 534 -24.75 -11.75 23.50
C ALA A 534 -26.01 -10.86 23.59
N ALA A 535 -26.98 -11.26 24.41
CA ALA A 535 -28.29 -10.61 24.47
C ALA A 535 -28.27 -9.18 25.02
N GLY A 536 -27.26 -8.82 25.83
CA GLY A 536 -27.18 -7.52 26.50
C GLY A 536 -25.89 -6.75 26.26
N LEU A 537 -25.09 -7.12 25.26
CA LEU A 537 -23.87 -6.41 24.89
C LEU A 537 -24.18 -5.44 23.74
N PRO A 538 -24.19 -4.12 23.98
CA PRO A 538 -24.47 -3.15 22.93
C PRO A 538 -23.48 -3.31 21.78
N THR A 539 -24.00 -3.51 20.57
CA THR A 539 -23.21 -3.81 19.37
C THR A 539 -23.48 -2.78 18.30
N LEU A 540 -22.46 -2.02 17.89
CA LEU A 540 -22.52 -1.19 16.68
C LEU A 540 -22.10 -2.04 15.49
N LEU A 541 -22.93 -2.14 14.46
CA LEU A 541 -22.58 -2.79 13.20
C LEU A 541 -22.46 -1.73 12.11
N ILE A 542 -21.24 -1.44 11.67
CA ILE A 542 -20.99 -0.54 10.55
C ILE A 542 -20.88 -1.37 9.27
N ARG A 543 -21.67 -1.00 8.26
CA ARG A 543 -21.64 -1.56 6.90
C ARG A 543 -21.21 -0.49 5.91
N HIS A 544 -20.53 -0.88 4.86
CA HIS A 544 -20.24 0.01 3.75
C HIS A 544 -21.49 0.16 2.85
N ALA A 545 -21.61 1.29 2.15
CA ALA A 545 -22.80 1.64 1.37
C ALA A 545 -22.61 1.49 -0.15
N ASP A 546 -21.38 1.41 -0.66
CA ASP A 546 -21.10 1.27 -2.08
C ASP A 546 -20.92 -0.20 -2.45
N GLY A 547 -21.82 -0.73 -3.29
CA GLY A 547 -21.72 -2.03 -3.94
C GLY A 547 -22.72 -2.12 -5.09
N ASP A 548 -22.35 -2.83 -6.17
CA ASP A 548 -23.22 -3.11 -7.32
C ASP A 548 -24.60 -3.62 -6.86
N ASP A 549 -25.62 -3.39 -7.69
CA ASP A 549 -27.09 -3.56 -7.59
C ASP A 549 -27.71 -4.73 -6.75
N GLY A 550 -26.94 -5.53 -6.02
CA GLY A 550 -27.36 -6.46 -4.96
C GLY A 550 -26.86 -6.15 -3.53
N ALA A 551 -26.08 -5.08 -3.30
CA ALA A 551 -25.59 -4.72 -1.95
C ALA A 551 -26.70 -4.26 -0.98
N ALA A 552 -27.87 -3.86 -1.49
CA ALA A 552 -29.02 -3.45 -0.68
C ALA A 552 -29.54 -4.55 0.27
N ASP A 553 -29.35 -5.83 -0.08
CA ASP A 553 -29.78 -6.97 0.76
C ASP A 553 -28.76 -7.31 1.88
N PHE A 554 -27.46 -7.01 1.70
CA PHE A 554 -26.42 -7.24 2.71
C PHE A 554 -26.41 -6.19 3.83
N VAL A 555 -26.86 -4.97 3.56
CA VAL A 555 -27.02 -3.90 4.57
C VAL A 555 -28.11 -4.24 5.61
N GLN A 556 -29.00 -5.19 5.30
CA GLN A 556 -30.17 -5.54 6.11
C GLN A 556 -29.99 -6.78 7.00
N VAL A 557 -28.87 -7.51 6.93
CA VAL A 557 -28.67 -8.72 7.75
C VAL A 557 -28.09 -8.34 9.11
N PRO A 558 -28.88 -8.42 10.21
CA PRO A 558 -28.38 -8.12 11.54
C PRO A 558 -27.33 -9.14 11.97
N TRP A 559 -26.41 -8.71 12.83
CA TRP A 559 -25.45 -9.61 13.46
C TRP A 559 -26.20 -10.64 14.34
N ALA A 560 -26.28 -11.88 13.86
CA ALA A 560 -27.15 -12.92 14.43
C ALA A 560 -26.79 -13.35 15.87
N TYR A 561 -25.61 -12.95 16.35
CA TYR A 561 -25.08 -13.33 17.65
C TYR A 561 -25.25 -12.24 18.72
N SER A 562 -25.99 -11.15 18.43
CA SER A 562 -26.28 -10.11 19.41
C SER A 562 -27.76 -9.73 19.41
N GLY A 563 -28.29 -9.47 20.62
CA GLY A 563 -29.67 -9.02 20.81
C GLY A 563 -29.84 -7.49 20.78
N ASP A 564 -28.74 -6.73 20.85
CA ASP A 564 -28.73 -5.26 20.88
C ASP A 564 -27.77 -4.74 19.79
N VAL A 565 -28.27 -4.65 18.56
CA VAL A 565 -27.50 -4.24 17.38
C VAL A 565 -27.99 -2.89 16.88
N THR A 566 -27.08 -1.93 16.76
CA THR A 566 -27.30 -0.66 16.05
C THR A 566 -26.61 -0.73 14.69
N PRO A 567 -27.34 -0.90 13.57
CA PRO A 567 -26.74 -0.86 12.24
C PRO A 567 -26.50 0.59 11.79
N VAL A 568 -25.35 0.85 11.18
CA VAL A 568 -24.99 2.14 10.57
C VAL A 568 -24.35 1.88 9.21
N ALA A 569 -24.75 2.62 8.18
CA ALA A 569 -24.09 2.57 6.87
C ALA A 569 -23.11 3.74 6.74
N VAL A 570 -21.93 3.49 6.17
CA VAL A 570 -20.93 4.51 5.84
C VAL A 570 -20.54 4.42 4.35
N PRO A 571 -20.23 5.54 3.68
CA PRO A 571 -19.76 5.53 2.28
C PRO A 571 -18.46 4.73 2.11
N GLY A 572 -18.24 4.18 0.91
CA GLY A 572 -17.09 3.36 0.56
C GLY A 572 -17.42 1.88 0.42
N ASP A 573 -16.35 1.09 0.37
CA ASP A 573 -16.30 -0.36 0.26
C ASP A 573 -15.64 -0.99 1.50
N HIS A 574 -15.51 -2.32 1.51
CA HIS A 574 -14.89 -3.09 2.57
C HIS A 574 -13.52 -2.54 3.02
N PHE A 575 -12.65 -2.13 2.09
CA PHE A 575 -11.30 -1.65 2.38
C PHE A 575 -11.28 -0.14 2.63
N SER A 576 -11.97 0.65 1.80
CA SER A 576 -11.91 2.10 1.90
C SER A 576 -12.53 2.63 3.19
N MET A 577 -13.48 1.92 3.83
CA MET A 577 -14.10 2.34 5.09
C MET A 577 -13.11 2.52 6.26
N ILE A 578 -12.00 1.77 6.30
CA ILE A 578 -10.90 1.95 7.26
C ILE A 578 -9.65 2.58 6.62
N GLY A 579 -9.64 2.70 5.30
CA GLY A 579 -8.60 3.35 4.50
C GLY A 579 -8.91 4.82 4.22
N SER A 580 -9.29 5.12 2.97
CA SER A 580 -9.52 6.50 2.49
C SER A 580 -10.78 7.17 3.08
N ARG A 581 -11.71 6.41 3.65
CA ARG A 581 -12.95 6.88 4.30
C ARG A 581 -12.93 6.72 5.84
N ALA A 582 -11.76 6.42 6.41
CA ALA A 582 -11.61 6.12 7.84
C ALA A 582 -12.17 7.22 8.78
N GLU A 583 -12.07 8.49 8.39
CA GLU A 583 -12.61 9.60 9.18
C GLU A 583 -14.14 9.53 9.31
N THR A 584 -14.85 9.16 8.24
CA THR A 584 -16.31 8.99 8.28
C THR A 584 -16.72 7.83 9.18
N THR A 585 -15.98 6.72 9.12
CA THR A 585 -16.17 5.57 10.01
C THR A 585 -15.88 5.94 11.46
N ALA A 586 -14.80 6.68 11.72
CA ALA A 586 -14.46 7.17 13.06
C ALA A 586 -15.57 8.05 13.64
N LEU A 587 -16.13 8.98 12.84
CA LEU A 587 -17.25 9.83 13.26
C LEU A 587 -18.51 9.02 13.61
N ALA A 588 -18.83 7.97 12.84
CA ALA A 588 -19.96 7.09 13.12
C ALA A 588 -19.78 6.35 14.46
N VAL A 589 -18.58 5.79 14.69
CA VAL A 589 -18.23 5.14 15.97
C VAL A 589 -18.29 6.14 17.13
N GLU A 590 -17.68 7.32 16.98
CA GLU A 590 -17.65 8.35 18.01
C GLU A 590 -19.06 8.84 18.37
N SER A 591 -19.90 9.09 17.37
CA SER A 591 -21.28 9.52 17.59
C SER A 591 -22.05 8.47 18.39
N TRP A 592 -21.90 7.19 18.03
CA TRP A 592 -22.56 6.10 18.74
C TRP A 592 -22.06 5.95 20.19
N LEU A 593 -20.74 6.05 20.41
CA LEU A 593 -20.14 6.01 21.74
C LEU A 593 -20.61 7.18 22.60
N ALA A 594 -20.64 8.39 22.05
CA ALA A 594 -21.09 9.59 22.75
C ALA A 594 -22.53 9.41 23.27
N THR A 595 -23.46 8.87 22.46
CA THR A 595 -24.84 8.64 22.92
C THR A 595 -24.98 7.66 24.08
N ARG A 596 -23.97 6.82 24.33
CA ARG A 596 -24.03 5.70 25.29
C ARG A 596 -23.18 5.91 26.53
N PHE A 597 -22.03 6.57 26.38
CA PHE A 597 -21.01 6.65 27.40
C PHE A 597 -20.77 8.06 27.94
N THR A 598 -21.47 9.09 27.43
CA THR A 598 -21.52 10.37 28.17
C THR A 598 -22.37 10.21 29.42
N ALA A 599 -21.68 10.09 30.56
CA ALA A 599 -22.27 10.21 31.88
C ALA A 599 -22.67 11.67 32.15
N THR A 600 -23.94 11.88 32.52
CA THR A 600 -24.36 12.70 33.66
C THR A 600 -23.47 13.89 34.02
N GLN A 601 -23.81 15.07 33.49
CA GLN A 601 -23.37 16.35 34.04
C GLN A 601 -24.54 17.32 34.36
N ASP A 602 -25.80 16.85 34.37
CA ASP A 602 -26.96 17.74 34.49
C ASP A 602 -28.11 17.20 35.40
N ARG A 603 -27.78 16.40 36.42
CA ARG A 603 -28.74 16.06 37.50
C ARG A 603 -28.06 16.10 38.86
N ASP A 604 -27.66 17.30 39.26
CA ASP A 604 -27.51 17.73 40.65
C ASP A 604 -27.58 19.27 40.66
N ASP A 605 -28.78 19.79 40.39
CA ASP A 605 -29.26 21.11 40.80
C ASP A 605 -30.80 21.12 40.60
N ASP A 606 -31.50 20.46 41.54
CA ASP A 606 -32.78 20.89 42.15
C ASP A 606 -33.28 19.86 43.20
#